data_AF-A0A842YLW5-F1
#
_entry.id   AF-A0A842YLW5-F1
#
_cell.length_a   1.000
_cell.length_b   1.000
_cell.length_c   1.000
_cell.angle_alpha   90.00
_cell.angle_beta   90.00
_cell.angle_gamma   90.00
#
_symmetry.space_group_name_H-M   'P 1'
#
loop_
_entity.id
_entity.type
_entity.pdbx_description
1 polymer ?
#
loop_
_entity_poly.entity_id
_entity_poly.type
_entity_poly.pdbx_seq_one_letter_code
_entity_poly.pdbx_strand_id
1 'polypeptide(L)'
;RHNIRFLLFGAEEIGLFGSRAYCKAHPEFMEKIRFMINFDAAGRAGRQGFCLHGWPSFEPLFKEIINEIGIDLPLWSQVGPYSDHWPFLLQGVATATMSDPDEAARRAGRGFGHTKYDTVDKVDLRAMRECAGNAAVAAFKILNMDTWAYKQRSQEEIDVIVDKAGIHETVRLGLKLKTYLEDRKESLRPETRVYLERLSGSWEEVI
;
A
#
# COMPACT_ATOMS: atom_id res chain seq x y z
N ARG A 1 -19.29 11.48 13.00
CA ARG A 1 -18.13 12.26 12.50
C ARG A 1 -16.92 11.32 12.47
N HIS A 2 -16.26 11.22 11.33
CA HIS A 2 -15.04 10.41 11.13
C HIS A 2 -13.83 11.33 10.98
N ASN A 3 -12.63 10.78 11.18
CA ASN A 3 -11.38 11.52 11.10
C ASN A 3 -10.55 11.04 9.90
N ILE A 4 -9.81 11.94 9.29
CA ILE A 4 -8.76 11.61 8.31
C ILE A 4 -7.41 11.67 9.01
N ARG A 5 -6.53 10.70 8.73
CA ARG A 5 -5.13 10.72 9.15
C ARG A 5 -4.25 10.70 7.91
N PHE A 6 -3.30 11.62 7.86
CA PHE A 6 -2.22 11.62 6.87
C PHE A 6 -1.00 10.99 7.52
N LEU A 7 -0.46 9.93 6.89
CA LEU A 7 0.70 9.19 7.38
C LEU A 7 1.78 9.24 6.31
N LEU A 8 3.00 9.62 6.69
CA LEU A 8 4.16 9.65 5.83
C LEU A 8 5.15 8.62 6.36
N PHE A 9 5.11 7.41 5.77
CA PHE A 9 5.96 6.32 6.23
C PHE A 9 7.41 6.51 5.78
N GLY A 10 8.33 6.15 6.67
CA GLY A 10 9.75 6.03 6.35
C GLY A 10 10.14 4.59 6.07
N ALA A 11 11.28 4.41 5.39
CA ALA A 11 11.88 3.09 5.13
C ALA A 11 10.94 2.09 4.41
N GLU A 12 10.12 2.59 3.48
CA GLU A 12 9.26 1.80 2.59
C GLU A 12 10.13 0.90 1.68
N GLU A 13 11.06 1.53 0.94
CA GLU A 13 11.91 0.92 -0.09
C GLU A 13 12.75 -0.29 0.36
N ILE A 14 12.99 -0.43 1.66
CA ILE A 14 13.83 -1.49 2.23
C ILE A 14 13.05 -2.53 3.02
N GLY A 15 11.71 -2.43 3.09
CA GLY A 15 10.90 -3.45 3.76
C GLY A 15 9.56 -3.00 4.34
N LEU A 16 9.05 -1.81 4.01
CA LEU A 16 7.80 -1.27 4.55
C LEU A 16 7.88 -1.02 6.07
N PHE A 17 9.06 -0.70 6.61
CA PHE A 17 9.27 -0.69 8.06
C PHE A 17 8.38 0.33 8.77
N GLY A 18 8.19 1.52 8.19
CA GLY A 18 7.32 2.54 8.77
C GLY A 18 5.87 2.09 8.91
N SER A 19 5.27 1.53 7.85
CA SER A 19 3.87 1.05 7.88
C SER A 19 3.70 -0.20 8.74
N ARG A 20 4.67 -1.12 8.72
CA ARG A 20 4.68 -2.29 9.62
C ARG A 20 4.74 -1.88 11.09
N ALA A 21 5.65 -0.98 11.44
CA ALA A 21 5.79 -0.47 12.79
C ALA A 21 4.50 0.24 13.25
N TYR A 22 3.88 1.04 12.37
CA TYR A 22 2.60 1.68 12.66
C TYR A 22 1.48 0.66 12.94
N CYS A 23 1.34 -0.38 12.11
CA CYS A 23 0.35 -1.43 12.34
C CYS A 23 0.60 -2.19 13.66
N LYS A 24 1.86 -2.51 13.96
CA LYS A 24 2.27 -3.19 15.20
C LYS A 24 2.01 -2.34 16.45
N ALA A 25 2.24 -1.03 16.37
CA ALA A 25 2.07 -0.11 17.50
C ALA A 25 0.61 0.27 17.78
N HIS A 26 -0.29 0.10 16.80
CA HIS A 26 -1.68 0.53 16.87
C HIS A 26 -2.70 -0.57 16.46
N PRO A 27 -2.61 -1.80 16.98
CA PRO A 27 -3.48 -2.90 16.57
C PRO A 27 -4.97 -2.60 16.80
N GLU A 28 -5.31 -1.92 17.90
CA GLU A 28 -6.67 -1.50 18.25
C GLU A 28 -7.26 -0.46 17.30
N PHE A 29 -6.41 0.15 16.48
CA PHE A 29 -6.82 1.12 15.48
C PHE A 29 -7.16 0.47 14.15
N MET A 30 -6.59 -0.71 13.84
CA MET A 30 -6.81 -1.38 12.56
C MET A 30 -8.29 -1.61 12.32
N GLU A 31 -9.02 -2.16 13.30
CA GLU A 31 -10.46 -2.41 13.27
C GLU A 31 -11.34 -1.16 13.08
N LYS A 32 -10.79 0.02 13.40
CA LYS A 32 -11.49 1.31 13.31
C LYS A 32 -11.25 2.03 11.99
N ILE A 33 -10.28 1.58 11.19
CA ILE A 33 -9.98 2.17 9.89
C ILE A 33 -11.04 1.68 8.90
N ARG A 34 -11.84 2.62 8.41
CA ARG A 34 -12.80 2.37 7.32
C ARG A 34 -12.08 2.08 6.01
N PHE A 35 -11.08 2.91 5.69
CA PHE A 35 -10.40 2.84 4.40
C PHE A 35 -9.02 3.50 4.46
N MET A 36 -8.07 2.98 3.68
CA MET A 36 -6.75 3.56 3.46
C MET A 36 -6.51 3.73 1.95
N ILE A 37 -6.21 4.96 1.52
CA ILE A 37 -5.71 5.23 0.18
C ILE A 37 -4.20 5.41 0.27
N ASN A 38 -3.47 4.59 -0.44
CA ASN A 38 -2.01 4.63 -0.53
C ASN A 38 -1.59 5.48 -1.73
N PHE A 39 -0.58 6.34 -1.55
CA PHE A 39 -0.13 7.30 -2.57
C PHE A 39 1.29 7.02 -3.07
N ASP A 40 1.80 5.82 -2.86
CA ASP A 40 3.05 5.41 -3.49
C ASP A 40 2.91 5.38 -5.01
N ALA A 41 3.86 6.01 -5.70
CA ALA A 41 3.91 6.13 -7.14
C ALA A 41 2.63 6.71 -7.79
N ALA A 42 1.75 7.37 -7.01
CA ALA A 42 0.52 8.00 -7.47
C ALA A 42 0.80 9.32 -8.24
N GLY A 43 -0.17 9.78 -9.04
CA GLY A 43 0.01 11.03 -9.82
C GLY A 43 0.89 10.88 -11.07
N ARG A 44 1.19 9.64 -11.49
CA ARG A 44 1.87 9.34 -12.75
C ARG A 44 1.02 9.73 -13.95
N ALA A 45 1.63 9.82 -15.14
CA ALA A 45 0.89 10.03 -16.37
C ALA A 45 -0.27 9.02 -16.54
N GLY A 46 -1.33 9.44 -17.24
CA GLY A 46 -2.53 8.64 -17.43
C GLY A 46 -3.71 9.14 -16.61
N ARG A 47 -4.77 8.32 -16.53
CA ARG A 47 -6.00 8.61 -15.79
C ARG A 47 -5.83 8.22 -14.32
N GLN A 48 -6.16 9.14 -13.43
CA GLN A 48 -5.97 8.93 -11.99
C GLN A 48 -7.14 8.15 -11.38
N GLY A 49 -7.20 6.86 -11.69
CA GLY A 49 -8.23 5.94 -11.22
C GLY A 49 -7.85 5.22 -9.93
N PHE A 50 -8.58 4.14 -9.62
CA PHE A 50 -8.45 3.43 -8.36
C PHE A 50 -8.19 1.93 -8.58
N CYS A 51 -7.13 1.43 -7.95
CA CYS A 51 -6.87 0.01 -7.79
C CYS A 51 -7.35 -0.43 -6.41
N LEU A 52 -8.40 -1.25 -6.35
CA LEU A 52 -8.85 -1.88 -5.11
C LEU A 52 -8.01 -3.13 -4.83
N HIS A 53 -7.45 -3.28 -3.64
CA HIS A 53 -6.61 -4.46 -3.36
C HIS A 53 -7.46 -5.67 -2.96
N GLY A 54 -8.12 -6.31 -3.94
CA GLY A 54 -8.91 -7.54 -3.77
C GLY A 54 -10.29 -7.33 -3.17
N TRP A 55 -10.86 -6.13 -3.28
CA TRP A 55 -12.08 -5.70 -2.57
C TRP A 55 -13.28 -5.56 -3.52
N PRO A 56 -13.85 -6.65 -4.05
CA PRO A 56 -14.96 -6.57 -5.01
C PRO A 56 -16.21 -5.93 -4.41
N SER A 57 -16.41 -6.05 -3.09
CA SER A 57 -17.52 -5.40 -2.38
C SER A 57 -17.48 -3.88 -2.45
N PHE A 58 -16.31 -3.27 -2.64
CA PHE A 58 -16.13 -1.82 -2.75
C PHE A 58 -16.33 -1.28 -4.16
N GLU A 59 -16.40 -2.15 -5.19
CA GLU A 59 -16.57 -1.70 -6.57
C GLU A 59 -17.80 -0.80 -6.79
N PRO A 60 -19.00 -1.11 -6.25
CA PRO A 60 -20.17 -0.24 -6.42
C PRO A 60 -19.94 1.17 -5.86
N LEU A 61 -19.34 1.28 -4.67
CA LEU A 61 -19.03 2.57 -4.06
C LEU A 61 -18.02 3.36 -4.90
N PHE A 62 -16.98 2.71 -5.41
CA PHE A 62 -15.99 3.39 -6.23
C PHE A 62 -16.55 3.76 -7.62
N LYS A 63 -17.48 2.99 -8.18
CA LYS A 63 -18.24 3.39 -9.39
C LYS A 63 -19.07 4.65 -9.13
N GLU A 64 -19.73 4.75 -7.98
CA GLU A 64 -20.43 5.99 -7.59
C GLU A 64 -19.47 7.17 -7.44
N ILE A 65 -18.33 6.97 -6.76
CA ILE A 65 -17.30 8.00 -6.59
C ILE A 65 -16.80 8.48 -7.97
N ILE A 66 -16.51 7.56 -8.90
CA ILE A 66 -16.05 7.90 -10.25
C ILE A 66 -17.14 8.68 -11.01
N ASN A 67 -18.42 8.27 -10.89
CA ASN A 67 -19.53 9.01 -11.48
C ASN A 67 -19.65 10.44 -10.91
N GLU A 68 -19.40 10.64 -9.61
CA GLU A 68 -19.40 11.97 -8.99
C GLU A 68 -18.21 12.84 -9.42
N ILE A 69 -17.05 12.24 -9.67
CA ILE A 69 -15.90 12.94 -10.27
C ILE A 69 -16.26 13.42 -11.70
N GLY A 70 -17.09 12.65 -12.42
CA GLY A 70 -17.67 13.07 -13.69
C GLY A 70 -16.76 12.87 -14.91
N ILE A 71 -15.71 12.07 -14.78
CA ILE A 71 -14.82 11.66 -15.89
C ILE A 71 -14.58 10.15 -15.86
N ASP A 72 -14.25 9.58 -17.01
CA ASP A 72 -13.89 8.16 -17.11
C ASP A 72 -12.55 7.90 -16.40
N LEU A 73 -12.60 7.09 -15.34
CA LEU A 73 -11.45 6.67 -14.56
C LEU A 73 -11.38 5.15 -14.50
N PRO A 74 -10.18 4.56 -14.63
CA PRO A 74 -10.03 3.12 -14.48
C PRO A 74 -10.35 2.72 -13.04
N LEU A 75 -11.14 1.66 -12.92
CA LEU A 75 -11.39 0.95 -11.67
C LEU A 75 -11.04 -0.52 -11.90
N TRP A 76 -10.07 -1.02 -11.15
CA TRP A 76 -9.65 -2.42 -11.25
C TRP A 76 -9.24 -2.95 -9.88
N SER A 77 -8.91 -4.24 -9.84
CA SER A 77 -8.41 -4.87 -8.64
C SER A 77 -7.13 -5.63 -8.92
N GLN A 78 -6.10 -5.34 -8.14
CA GLN A 78 -4.82 -6.05 -8.14
C GLN A 78 -4.30 -6.10 -6.72
N VAL A 79 -3.66 -7.20 -6.33
CA VAL A 79 -3.07 -7.37 -5.00
C VAL A 79 -1.57 -7.57 -5.16
N GLY A 80 -0.78 -6.83 -4.40
CA GLY A 80 0.68 -6.95 -4.41
C GLY A 80 1.29 -6.49 -3.08
N PRO A 81 2.43 -7.05 -2.66
CA PRO A 81 3.02 -6.80 -1.34
C PRO A 81 4.03 -5.65 -1.31
N TYR A 82 4.09 -4.84 -2.37
CA TYR A 82 5.23 -3.97 -2.67
C TYR A 82 4.98 -2.49 -2.35
N SER A 83 4.16 -2.18 -1.34
CA SER A 83 3.93 -0.79 -0.89
C SER A 83 3.24 -0.74 0.47
N ASP A 84 3.19 0.43 1.11
CA ASP A 84 2.72 0.63 2.49
C ASP A 84 1.27 0.24 2.77
N HIS A 85 0.44 0.02 1.76
CA HIS A 85 -0.90 -0.55 1.95
C HIS A 85 -0.87 -2.01 2.42
N TRP A 86 0.22 -2.72 2.16
CA TRP A 86 0.31 -4.16 2.37
C TRP A 86 0.16 -4.56 3.85
N PRO A 87 0.87 -3.93 4.82
CA PRO A 87 0.64 -4.22 6.24
C PRO A 87 -0.81 -3.96 6.69
N PHE A 88 -1.48 -2.95 6.15
CA PHE A 88 -2.90 -2.68 6.46
C PHE A 88 -3.83 -3.74 5.88
N LEU A 89 -3.57 -4.17 4.65
CA LEU A 89 -4.32 -5.26 4.02
C LEU A 89 -4.21 -6.56 4.83
N LEU A 90 -3.03 -6.88 5.34
CA LEU A 90 -2.80 -8.03 6.21
C LEU A 90 -3.49 -7.92 7.57
N GLN A 91 -3.93 -6.72 7.98
CA GLN A 91 -4.75 -6.48 9.16
C GLN A 91 -6.25 -6.36 8.82
N GLY A 92 -6.65 -6.76 7.61
CA GLY A 92 -8.04 -6.77 7.16
C GLY A 92 -8.62 -5.41 6.76
N VAL A 93 -7.79 -4.36 6.73
CA VAL A 93 -8.20 -2.99 6.38
C VAL A 93 -8.46 -2.88 4.88
N ALA A 94 -9.54 -2.16 4.52
CA ALA A 94 -9.84 -1.84 3.14
C ALA A 94 -8.84 -0.84 2.57
N THR A 95 -8.23 -1.19 1.44
CA THR A 95 -7.13 -0.42 0.85
C THR A 95 -7.30 -0.22 -0.65
N ALA A 96 -6.84 0.93 -1.14
CA ALA A 96 -6.68 1.20 -2.56
C ALA A 96 -5.40 1.99 -2.85
N THR A 97 -4.94 1.97 -4.09
CA THR A 97 -3.96 2.93 -4.62
C THR A 97 -4.53 3.63 -5.85
N MET A 98 -3.86 4.69 -6.30
CA MET A 98 -4.24 5.42 -7.50
C MET A 98 -3.23 5.24 -8.63
N SER A 99 -3.72 4.89 -9.82
CA SER A 99 -2.90 4.68 -11.03
C SER A 99 -3.78 4.55 -12.28
N ASP A 100 -3.15 4.26 -13.43
CA ASP A 100 -3.80 3.85 -14.67
C ASP A 100 -3.20 2.50 -15.14
N PRO A 101 -3.97 1.40 -15.18
CA PRO A 101 -3.44 0.10 -15.58
C PRO A 101 -3.03 0.08 -17.07
N ASP A 102 -3.68 0.90 -17.91
CA ASP A 102 -3.37 0.96 -19.34
C ASP A 102 -2.07 1.73 -19.59
N GLU A 103 -1.80 2.79 -18.82
CA GLU A 103 -0.50 3.47 -18.86
C GLU A 103 0.60 2.54 -18.36
N ALA A 104 0.37 1.88 -17.22
CA ALA A 104 1.34 0.98 -16.61
C ALA A 104 1.72 -0.17 -17.55
N ALA A 105 0.77 -0.73 -18.30
CA ALA A 105 1.02 -1.80 -19.26
C ALA A 105 1.81 -1.36 -20.49
N ARG A 106 1.65 -0.11 -20.94
CA ARG A 106 2.41 0.46 -22.07
C ARG A 106 3.85 0.79 -21.70
N ARG A 107 4.12 0.95 -20.40
CA ARG A 107 5.43 1.30 -19.88
C ARG A 107 6.35 0.07 -19.87
N ALA A 108 7.53 0.20 -20.46
CA ALA A 108 8.58 -0.82 -20.40
C ALA A 108 9.26 -0.83 -19.01
N GLY A 109 8.56 -1.33 -17.99
CA GLY A 109 9.08 -1.45 -16.62
C GLY A 109 8.90 -0.20 -15.76
N ARG A 110 9.90 0.17 -14.96
CA ARG A 110 9.78 1.27 -13.97
C ARG A 110 10.05 2.67 -14.54
N GLY A 111 10.43 2.80 -15.81
CA GLY A 111 10.88 4.07 -16.38
C GLY A 111 12.11 4.58 -15.62
N PHE A 112 12.04 5.81 -15.10
CA PHE A 112 13.12 6.39 -14.27
C PHE A 112 13.09 5.96 -12.80
N GLY A 113 12.05 5.25 -12.35
CA GLY A 113 11.90 4.87 -10.94
C GLY A 113 13.10 4.08 -10.41
N HIS A 114 13.52 4.40 -9.18
CA HIS A 114 14.69 3.80 -8.51
C HIS A 114 16.01 4.06 -9.24
N THR A 115 16.08 5.12 -10.04
CA THR A 115 17.33 5.58 -10.64
C THR A 115 17.64 7.00 -10.18
N LYS A 116 18.90 7.42 -10.32
CA LYS A 116 19.29 8.82 -10.07
C LYS A 116 18.59 9.84 -10.98
N TYR A 117 17.86 9.37 -12.00
CA TYR A 117 17.12 10.19 -12.94
C TYR A 117 15.64 10.34 -12.56
N ASP A 118 15.20 9.77 -11.44
CA ASP A 118 13.87 10.01 -10.88
C ASP A 118 13.82 11.41 -10.24
N THR A 119 13.58 12.42 -11.07
CA THR A 119 13.69 13.84 -10.70
C THR A 119 12.42 14.60 -11.06
N VAL A 120 12.17 15.71 -10.33
CA VAL A 120 10.90 16.45 -10.35
C VAL A 120 10.51 17.04 -11.71
N ASP A 121 11.47 17.28 -12.61
CA ASP A 121 11.23 17.76 -13.98
C ASP A 121 10.39 16.81 -14.84
N LYS A 122 10.25 15.54 -14.42
CA LYS A 122 9.45 14.51 -15.11
C LYS A 122 8.01 14.42 -14.59
N VAL A 123 7.65 15.21 -13.59
CA VAL A 123 6.33 15.19 -12.98
C VAL A 123 5.32 15.89 -13.89
N ASP A 124 4.21 15.22 -14.17
CA ASP A 124 3.06 15.83 -14.84
C ASP A 124 2.16 16.52 -13.79
N LEU A 125 2.17 17.85 -13.76
CA LEU A 125 1.36 18.64 -12.85
C LEU A 125 -0.14 18.44 -13.03
N ARG A 126 -0.62 18.10 -14.24
CA ARG A 126 -2.03 17.77 -14.47
C ARG A 126 -2.38 16.50 -13.72
N ALA A 127 -1.62 15.44 -13.93
CA ALA A 127 -1.84 14.15 -13.28
C ALA A 127 -1.76 14.25 -11.75
N MET A 128 -0.81 15.00 -11.20
CA MET A 128 -0.71 15.23 -9.75
C MET A 128 -1.96 15.91 -9.18
N ARG A 129 -2.50 16.92 -9.89
CA ARG A 129 -3.71 17.64 -9.47
C ARG A 129 -4.96 16.78 -9.58
N GLU A 130 -5.09 16.05 -10.69
CA GLU A 130 -6.17 15.07 -10.90
C GLU A 130 -6.14 13.99 -9.81
N CYS A 131 -4.96 13.48 -9.46
CA CYS A 131 -4.80 12.45 -8.44
C CYS A 131 -5.24 12.96 -7.07
N ALA A 132 -4.76 14.14 -6.67
CA ALA A 132 -5.13 14.77 -5.41
C ALA A 132 -6.64 15.08 -5.36
N GLY A 133 -7.21 15.62 -6.45
CA GLY A 133 -8.63 15.96 -6.55
C GLY A 133 -9.53 14.73 -6.45
N ASN A 134 -9.26 13.70 -7.25
CA ASN A 134 -10.04 12.46 -7.29
C ASN A 134 -9.97 11.73 -5.94
N ALA A 135 -8.80 11.67 -5.31
CA ALA A 135 -8.67 11.11 -3.97
C ALA A 135 -9.43 11.92 -2.92
N ALA A 136 -9.43 13.24 -3.01
CA ALA A 136 -10.16 14.10 -2.09
C ALA A 136 -11.68 13.88 -2.20
N VAL A 137 -12.22 13.70 -3.41
CA VAL A 137 -13.64 13.35 -3.62
C VAL A 137 -13.94 11.99 -2.98
N ALA A 138 -13.11 10.97 -3.24
CA ALA A 138 -13.28 9.64 -2.65
C ALA A 138 -13.24 9.69 -1.11
N ALA A 139 -12.25 10.38 -0.54
CA ALA A 139 -12.10 10.54 0.90
C ALA A 139 -13.28 11.30 1.50
N PHE A 140 -13.73 12.38 0.86
CA PHE A 140 -14.86 13.18 1.32
C PHE A 140 -16.16 12.36 1.34
N LYS A 141 -16.44 11.59 0.28
CA LYS A 141 -17.59 10.70 0.22
C LYS A 141 -17.54 9.66 1.34
N ILE A 142 -16.43 8.92 1.46
CA ILE A 142 -16.24 7.89 2.50
C ILE A 142 -16.37 8.46 3.92
N LEU A 143 -15.81 9.66 4.17
CA LEU A 143 -15.84 10.32 5.47
C LEU A 143 -17.26 10.69 5.90
N ASN A 144 -18.11 11.07 4.96
CA ASN A 144 -19.48 11.55 5.20
C ASN A 144 -20.54 10.44 5.07
N MET A 145 -20.15 9.18 4.88
CA MET A 145 -21.11 8.07 4.94
C MET A 145 -21.59 7.85 6.38
N ASP A 146 -22.88 8.05 6.60
CA ASP A 146 -23.56 7.82 7.89
C ASP A 146 -23.48 6.36 8.32
N THR A 147 -23.66 5.45 7.36
CA THR A 147 -23.56 4.00 7.57
C THR A 147 -22.33 3.44 6.85
N TRP A 148 -21.66 2.49 7.50
CA TRP A 148 -20.52 1.78 6.92
C TRP A 148 -20.85 0.30 6.85
N ALA A 149 -21.28 -0.16 5.68
CA ALA A 149 -21.74 -1.54 5.47
C ALA A 149 -20.59 -2.51 5.15
N TYR A 150 -19.35 -2.02 5.06
CA TYR A 150 -18.19 -2.83 4.71
C TYR A 150 -17.53 -3.38 5.96
N LYS A 151 -17.50 -4.71 6.05
CA LYS A 151 -16.74 -5.41 7.08
C LYS A 151 -15.26 -5.45 6.73
N GLN A 152 -14.43 -5.52 7.75
CA GLN A 152 -13.04 -5.90 7.58
C GLN A 152 -12.94 -7.37 7.18
N ARG A 153 -11.85 -7.72 6.52
CA ARG A 153 -11.58 -9.12 6.17
C ARG A 153 -11.24 -9.91 7.42
N SER A 154 -11.70 -11.15 7.45
CA SER A 154 -11.15 -12.15 8.35
C SER A 154 -9.75 -12.61 7.89
N GLN A 155 -9.01 -13.28 8.77
CA GLN A 155 -7.71 -13.83 8.41
C GLN A 155 -7.83 -14.86 7.27
N GLU A 156 -8.89 -15.67 7.27
CA GLU A 156 -9.14 -16.67 6.22
C GLU A 156 -9.34 -16.01 4.85
N GLU A 157 -10.04 -14.88 4.79
CA GLU A 157 -10.22 -14.12 3.54
C GLU A 157 -8.89 -13.53 3.04
N ILE A 158 -8.04 -13.07 3.97
CA ILE A 158 -6.70 -12.56 3.65
C ILE A 158 -5.84 -13.69 3.08
N ASP A 159 -5.79 -14.84 3.74
CA ASP A 159 -4.98 -15.99 3.31
C ASP A 159 -5.36 -16.44 1.89
N VAL A 160 -6.65 -16.54 1.59
CA VAL A 160 -7.15 -16.87 0.23
C VAL A 160 -6.68 -15.84 -0.81
N ILE A 161 -6.63 -14.56 -0.45
CA ILE A 161 -6.17 -13.49 -1.35
C ILE A 161 -4.66 -13.59 -1.59
N VAL A 162 -3.88 -13.80 -0.53
CA VAL A 162 -2.42 -13.94 -0.61
C VAL A 162 -2.04 -15.16 -1.45
N ASP A 163 -2.77 -16.27 -1.27
CA ASP A 163 -2.58 -17.50 -2.04
C ASP A 163 -2.89 -17.31 -3.52
N LYS A 164 -4.04 -16.72 -3.84
CA LYS A 164 -4.44 -16.44 -5.24
C LYS A 164 -3.48 -15.50 -5.95
N ALA A 165 -2.86 -14.57 -5.22
CA ALA A 165 -1.87 -13.66 -5.77
C ALA A 165 -0.50 -14.33 -5.99
N GLY A 166 -0.31 -15.59 -5.57
CA GLY A 166 0.97 -16.30 -5.70
C GLY A 166 2.06 -15.74 -4.79
N ILE A 167 1.70 -14.92 -3.80
CA ILE A 167 2.65 -14.24 -2.92
C ILE A 167 3.02 -15.14 -1.74
N HIS A 168 2.29 -16.23 -1.48
CA HIS A 168 2.57 -17.15 -0.37
C HIS A 168 4.02 -17.62 -0.34
N GLU A 169 4.63 -17.93 -1.49
CA GLU A 169 6.03 -18.31 -1.54
C GLU A 169 6.98 -17.15 -1.18
N THR A 170 6.65 -15.92 -1.60
CA THR A 170 7.40 -14.70 -1.24
C THR A 170 7.29 -14.40 0.26
N VAL A 171 6.09 -14.47 0.84
CA VAL A 171 5.88 -14.32 2.30
C VAL A 171 6.64 -15.40 3.06
N ARG A 172 6.52 -16.66 2.61
CA ARG A 172 7.21 -17.80 3.21
C ARG A 172 8.73 -17.68 3.11
N LEU A 173 9.26 -17.21 1.98
CA LEU A 173 10.69 -16.95 1.78
C LEU A 173 11.17 -15.83 2.69
N GLY A 174 10.40 -14.75 2.84
CA GLY A 174 10.68 -13.68 3.79
C GLY A 174 10.75 -14.21 5.23
N LEU A 175 9.76 -15.00 5.65
CA LEU A 175 9.75 -15.64 6.97
C LEU A 175 10.91 -16.63 7.15
N LYS A 176 11.23 -17.45 6.15
CA LYS A 176 12.38 -18.37 6.19
C LYS A 176 13.70 -17.62 6.28
N LEU A 177 13.86 -16.56 5.50
CA LEU A 177 15.05 -15.70 5.55
C LEU A 177 15.17 -15.06 6.92
N LYS A 178 14.04 -14.61 7.49
CA LYS A 178 13.99 -14.08 8.85
C LYS A 178 14.47 -15.08 9.89
N THR A 179 13.85 -16.25 9.94
CA THR A 179 14.26 -17.34 10.84
C THR A 179 15.73 -17.72 10.63
N TYR A 180 16.19 -17.83 9.38
CA TYR A 180 17.58 -18.14 9.07
C TYR A 180 18.57 -17.08 9.60
N LEU A 181 18.22 -15.79 9.49
CA LEU A 181 19.06 -14.71 9.99
C LEU A 181 19.02 -14.61 11.52
N GLU A 182 17.86 -14.89 12.13
CA GLU A 182 17.68 -14.99 13.59
C GLU A 182 18.52 -16.13 14.18
N ASP A 183 18.42 -17.34 13.62
CA ASP A 183 19.18 -18.52 14.07
C ASP A 183 20.69 -18.33 13.96
N ARG A 184 21.14 -17.49 13.01
CA ARG A 184 22.55 -17.23 12.76
C ARG A 184 23.07 -15.96 13.38
N LYS A 185 22.26 -15.21 14.13
CA LYS A 185 22.60 -13.90 14.70
C LYS A 185 23.95 -13.88 15.42
N GLU A 186 24.26 -14.92 16.19
CA GLU A 186 25.52 -15.04 16.93
C GLU A 186 26.72 -15.45 16.07
N SER A 187 26.47 -16.06 14.91
CA SER A 187 27.47 -16.49 13.93
C SER A 187 27.72 -15.47 12.80
N LEU A 188 26.97 -14.36 12.80
CA LEU A 188 27.18 -13.28 11.85
C LEU A 188 28.55 -12.65 12.05
N ARG A 189 29.19 -12.26 10.95
CA ARG A 189 30.49 -11.58 11.00
C ARG A 189 30.40 -10.31 11.85
N PRO A 190 31.46 -9.94 12.58
CA PRO A 190 31.45 -8.75 13.44
C PRO A 190 31.01 -7.48 12.69
N GLU A 191 31.42 -7.29 11.44
CA GLU A 191 31.04 -6.12 10.63
C GLU A 191 29.54 -6.11 10.30
N THR A 192 28.95 -7.28 10.08
CA THR A 192 27.51 -7.44 9.84
C THR A 192 26.70 -7.13 11.09
N ARG A 193 27.18 -7.55 12.27
CA ARG A 193 26.53 -7.21 13.55
C ARG A 193 26.57 -5.71 13.82
N VAL A 194 27.72 -5.06 13.58
CA VAL A 194 27.86 -3.59 13.69
C VAL A 194 26.97 -2.85 12.69
N TYR A 195 26.83 -3.34 11.46
CA TYR A 195 25.90 -2.77 10.48
C TYR A 195 24.44 -2.88 10.96
N LEU A 196 24.04 -4.05 11.46
CA LEU A 196 22.68 -4.30 11.95
C LEU A 196 22.37 -3.50 13.22
N GLU A 197 23.35 -3.28 14.10
CA GLU A 197 23.24 -2.41 15.29
C GLU A 197 23.14 -0.91 14.94
N ARG A 198 23.59 -0.51 13.75
CA ARG A 198 23.53 0.88 13.24
C ARG A 198 22.25 1.18 12.48
N LEU A 199 21.47 0.18 12.12
CA LEU A 199 20.15 0.39 11.58
C LEU A 199 19.27 0.95 12.70
N SER A 200 18.63 2.08 12.44
CA SER A 200 17.75 2.75 13.41
C SER A 200 16.42 2.01 13.65
N GLY A 201 16.31 0.78 13.15
CA GLY A 201 15.21 -0.14 13.42
C GLY A 201 15.73 -1.30 14.26
N SER A 202 14.94 -1.72 15.25
CA SER A 202 15.16 -2.94 16.01
C SER A 202 15.38 -4.15 15.09
N TRP A 203 16.04 -5.19 15.61
CA TRP A 203 16.26 -6.45 14.90
C TRP A 203 14.98 -7.05 14.28
N GLU A 204 13.85 -6.85 14.96
CA GLU A 204 12.51 -7.28 14.53
C GLU A 204 11.92 -6.42 13.39
N GLU A 205 12.44 -5.21 13.22
CA GLU A 205 12.07 -4.31 12.14
C GLU A 205 12.92 -4.59 10.91
N VAL A 206 14.23 -4.80 11.03
CA VAL A 206 15.15 -5.01 9.89
C VAL A 206 14.94 -6.38 9.19
N ILE A 207 14.41 -7.36 9.91
CA ILE A 207 14.24 -8.75 9.47
C ILE A 207 12.77 -9.16 9.63
#